data_AF-A0A3B8HGS1-F1
#
_entry.id   AF-A0A3B8HGS1-F1
#
_cell.length_a   1.000
_cell.length_b   1.000
_cell.length_c   1.000
_cell.angle_alpha   90.00
_cell.angle_beta   90.00
_cell.angle_gamma   90.00
#
_symmetry.space_group_name_H-M   'P 1'
#
loop_
_entity.id
_entity.type
_entity.pdbx_description
1 polymer ?
#
loop_
_entity_poly.entity_id
_entity_poly.type
_entity_poly.pdbx_seq_one_letter_code
_entity_poly.pdbx_strand_id
1 'polypeptide(L)'
;MNKRVVIWIALVAGLVSLPLAVSFAAKCKLPPFLGSSAPPLVELVLERDHRLYYEAYNDASDLNGDDIPDVGYNNSITYFGYYDPKVCYTYNTTGQDKFVPSDNSTTKQCLGKTGRWSGNFLNYIGTSRMDVLRRVLYGGKRTVDTSGNTIISAAYIPHDAH
;
A
#
# COMPACT_ATOMS: atom_id res chain seq x y z
N MET A 1 -52.90 -76.92 41.00
CA MET A 1 -51.72 -76.02 41.07
C MET A 1 -50.62 -76.60 40.18
N ASN A 2 -50.57 -76.18 38.92
CA ASN A 2 -49.77 -76.83 37.88
C ASN A 2 -48.43 -76.10 37.68
N LYS A 3 -47.35 -76.76 38.10
CA LYS A 3 -45.95 -76.27 38.08
C LYS A 3 -45.37 -75.95 36.68
N ARG A 4 -46.17 -76.06 35.61
CA ARG A 4 -45.76 -75.83 34.22
C ARG A 4 -45.97 -74.38 33.73
N VAL A 5 -46.81 -73.59 34.41
CA VAL A 5 -47.08 -72.19 34.00
C VAL A 5 -46.03 -71.21 34.52
N VAL A 6 -45.40 -71.52 35.66
CA VAL A 6 -44.39 -70.64 36.29
C VAL A 6 -43.08 -70.58 35.50
N ILE A 7 -42.74 -71.63 34.74
CA ILE A 7 -41.48 -71.74 34.00
C ILE A 7 -41.46 -70.82 32.75
N TRP A 8 -42.62 -70.49 32.17
CA TRP A 8 -42.70 -69.64 30.99
C TRP A 8 -42.63 -68.13 31.28
N ILE A 9 -42.99 -67.71 32.50
CA ILE A 9 -42.96 -66.28 32.88
C ILE A 9 -41.55 -65.85 33.28
N ALA A 10 -40.69 -66.77 33.75
CA ALA A 10 -39.33 -66.46 34.16
C ALA A 10 -38.34 -66.27 32.99
N LEU A 11 -38.68 -66.71 31.77
CA LEU A 11 -37.77 -66.71 30.62
C LEU A 11 -37.91 -65.49 29.70
N VAL A 12 -38.97 -64.69 29.87
CA VAL A 12 -39.23 -63.47 29.06
C VAL A 12 -38.65 -62.20 29.71
N ALA A 13 -38.27 -62.25 31.00
CA ALA A 13 -37.71 -61.11 31.72
C ALA A 13 -36.19 -60.93 31.56
N GLY A 14 -35.51 -61.81 30.82
CA GLY A 14 -34.04 -61.87 30.74
C GLY A 14 -33.38 -61.15 29.56
N LEU A 15 -34.13 -60.44 28.72
CA LEU A 15 -33.58 -59.83 27.50
C LEU A 15 -33.85 -58.32 27.40
N VAL A 16 -33.51 -57.57 28.44
CA VAL A 16 -33.36 -56.11 28.32
C VAL A 16 -31.89 -55.82 28.08
N SER A 17 -31.52 -55.67 26.80
CA SER A 17 -30.20 -55.24 26.38
C SER A 17 -29.92 -53.82 26.90
N LEU A 18 -28.87 -53.64 27.71
CA LEU A 18 -28.33 -52.31 27.99
C LEU A 18 -27.74 -51.71 26.71
N PRO A 19 -28.05 -50.45 26.34
CA PRO A 19 -27.34 -49.81 25.25
C PRO A 19 -25.93 -49.44 25.73
N LEU A 20 -24.91 -50.03 25.11
CA LEU A 20 -23.55 -49.49 25.14
C LEU A 20 -23.56 -48.19 24.34
N ALA A 21 -23.38 -47.05 25.00
CA ALA A 21 -23.16 -45.79 24.33
C ALA A 21 -21.81 -45.84 23.58
N VAL A 22 -21.83 -46.13 22.29
CA VAL A 22 -20.67 -45.98 21.42
C VAL A 22 -20.51 -44.49 21.12
N SER A 23 -19.54 -43.85 21.78
CA SER A 23 -19.12 -42.49 21.41
C SER A 23 -18.30 -42.58 20.13
N PHE A 24 -18.89 -42.20 19.01
CA PHE A 24 -18.12 -41.81 17.83
C PHE A 24 -17.59 -40.40 18.11
N ALA A 25 -16.39 -40.31 18.66
CA ALA A 25 -15.62 -39.07 18.56
C ALA A 25 -15.36 -38.85 17.06
N ALA A 26 -16.21 -38.05 16.42
CA ALA A 26 -15.95 -37.55 15.08
C ALA A 26 -14.63 -36.77 15.16
N LYS A 27 -13.52 -37.42 14.83
CA LYS A 27 -12.26 -36.73 14.61
C LYS A 27 -12.49 -35.90 13.35
N CYS A 28 -12.97 -34.67 13.53
CA CYS A 28 -12.78 -33.61 12.56
C CYS A 28 -11.27 -33.37 12.45
N LYS A 29 -10.58 -34.23 11.69
CA LYS A 29 -9.26 -33.91 11.19
C LYS A 29 -9.48 -32.80 10.17
N LEU A 30 -9.28 -31.57 10.62
CA LEU A 30 -9.13 -30.43 9.73
C LEU A 30 -8.10 -30.84 8.66
N PRO A 31 -8.39 -30.63 7.36
CA PRO A 31 -7.43 -30.94 6.30
C PRO A 31 -6.07 -30.30 6.63
N PRO A 32 -4.94 -30.97 6.32
CA PRO A 32 -3.60 -30.52 6.71
C PRO A 32 -3.27 -29.07 6.34
N PHE A 33 -3.96 -28.53 5.33
CA PHE A 33 -3.84 -27.16 4.84
C PHE A 33 -4.48 -26.09 5.76
N LEU A 34 -5.35 -26.48 6.70
CA LEU A 34 -5.95 -25.57 7.69
C LEU A 34 -5.13 -25.48 8.98
N GLY A 35 -4.12 -26.34 9.17
CA GLY A 35 -3.33 -26.43 10.41
C GLY A 35 -2.01 -25.64 10.39
N SER A 36 -1.51 -25.28 9.21
CA SER A 36 -0.33 -24.43 9.09
C SER A 36 -0.79 -23.03 8.68
N SER A 37 -0.75 -22.08 9.62
CA SER A 37 -0.72 -20.67 9.26
C SER A 37 0.57 -20.43 8.48
N ALA A 38 0.49 -20.54 7.17
CA ALA A 38 1.57 -20.13 6.29
C ALA A 38 1.56 -18.60 6.24
N PRO A 39 2.72 -17.94 6.37
CA PRO A 39 2.79 -16.51 6.16
C PRO A 39 2.27 -16.20 4.75
N PRO A 40 1.43 -15.16 4.56
CA PRO A 40 0.94 -14.80 3.25
C PRO A 40 2.12 -14.45 2.33
N LEU A 41 2.19 -15.06 1.15
CA LEU A 41 3.14 -14.66 0.10
C LEU A 41 2.48 -13.60 -0.79
N VAL A 42 3.16 -12.47 -0.97
CA VAL A 42 2.76 -11.40 -1.88
C VAL A 42 3.84 -11.26 -2.95
N GLU A 43 3.47 -11.47 -4.20
CA GLU A 43 4.30 -11.15 -5.37
C GLU A 43 3.73 -9.89 -6.03
N LEU A 44 4.60 -8.91 -6.27
CA LEU A 44 4.25 -7.68 -6.98
C LEU A 44 4.94 -7.69 -8.34
N VAL A 45 4.16 -7.82 -9.41
CA VAL A 45 4.64 -7.69 -10.79
C VAL A 45 4.42 -6.25 -11.25
N LEU A 46 5.49 -5.57 -11.67
CA LEU A 46 5.45 -4.20 -12.16
C LEU A 46 5.96 -4.14 -13.60
N GLU A 47 5.30 -3.33 -14.41
CA GLU A 47 5.78 -2.98 -15.74
C GLU A 47 6.99 -2.06 -15.64
N ARG A 48 7.93 -2.18 -16.59
CA ARG A 48 9.06 -1.27 -16.76
C ARG A 48 9.04 -0.74 -18.19
N ASP A 49 8.29 0.33 -18.40
CA ASP A 49 8.14 0.99 -19.70
C ASP A 49 8.64 2.45 -19.68
N HIS A 50 8.99 2.99 -20.85
CA HIS A 50 9.43 4.37 -21.05
C HIS A 50 8.39 5.38 -20.54
N ARG A 51 7.09 5.04 -20.59
CA ARG A 51 6.00 5.87 -20.06
C ARG A 51 6.13 6.17 -18.56
N LEU A 52 6.89 5.38 -17.80
CA LEU A 52 7.16 5.68 -16.40
C LEU A 52 8.03 6.94 -16.22
N TYR A 53 8.75 7.35 -17.24
CA TYR A 53 9.64 8.51 -17.21
C TYR A 53 8.95 9.79 -17.69
N TYR A 54 7.67 9.72 -18.06
CA TYR A 54 6.86 10.89 -18.37
C TYR A 54 6.40 11.58 -17.08
N GLU A 55 5.89 12.80 -17.25
CA GLU A 55 5.28 13.57 -16.18
C GLU A 55 4.17 12.77 -15.48
N ALA A 56 4.16 12.88 -14.15
CA ALA A 56 3.10 12.29 -13.34
C ALA A 56 1.75 13.00 -13.58
N TYR A 57 1.78 14.27 -13.97
CA TYR A 57 0.61 15.12 -14.14
C TYR A 57 0.60 15.69 -15.56
N ASN A 58 -0.23 15.09 -16.43
CA ASN A 58 -0.44 15.55 -17.79
C ASN A 58 -1.73 16.40 -17.89
N ASP A 59 -1.84 17.17 -18.97
CA ASP A 59 -3.00 18.06 -19.22
C ASP A 59 -4.28 17.31 -19.65
N ALA A 60 -4.33 15.99 -19.46
CA ALA A 60 -5.46 15.14 -19.85
C ALA A 60 -6.08 14.39 -18.66
N SER A 61 -5.48 14.47 -17.48
CA SER A 61 -5.99 13.82 -16.27
C SER A 61 -6.88 14.78 -15.49
N ASP A 62 -7.96 14.25 -14.93
CA ASP A 62 -8.72 14.91 -13.86
C ASP A 62 -8.18 14.38 -12.53
N LEU A 63 -7.49 15.25 -11.78
CA LEU A 63 -6.89 14.93 -10.49
C LEU A 63 -7.80 15.33 -9.32
N ASN A 64 -8.85 16.12 -9.59
CA ASN A 64 -9.66 16.78 -8.57
C ASN A 64 -11.10 16.20 -8.49
N GLY A 65 -11.53 15.45 -9.51
CA GLY A 65 -12.79 14.73 -9.60
C GLY A 65 -13.98 15.59 -10.04
N ASP A 66 -13.74 16.67 -10.79
CA ASP A 66 -14.79 17.56 -11.32
C ASP A 66 -15.20 17.23 -12.77
N ASP A 67 -14.72 16.12 -13.32
CA ASP A 67 -14.94 15.65 -14.69
C ASP A 67 -14.37 16.60 -15.77
N ILE A 68 -13.48 17.52 -15.39
CA ILE A 68 -12.77 18.44 -16.30
C ILE A 68 -11.27 18.11 -16.25
N PRO A 69 -10.59 17.91 -17.40
CA PRO A 69 -9.14 17.72 -17.40
C PRO A 69 -8.41 18.92 -16.78
N ASP A 70 -7.51 18.64 -15.83
CA ASP A 70 -6.67 19.64 -15.20
C ASP A 70 -5.52 20.04 -16.12
N VAL A 71 -5.67 21.16 -16.83
CA VAL A 71 -4.64 21.70 -17.72
C VAL A 71 -3.76 22.69 -16.96
N GLY A 72 -2.45 22.47 -16.97
CA GLY A 72 -1.50 23.35 -16.31
C GLY A 72 -1.45 23.19 -14.78
N TYR A 73 -0.72 24.09 -14.12
CA TYR A 73 -0.62 24.11 -12.66
C TYR A 73 -1.87 24.73 -12.03
N ASN A 74 -2.53 24.00 -11.13
CA ASN A 74 -3.62 24.48 -10.31
C ASN A 74 -3.27 24.35 -8.82
N ASN A 75 -3.21 25.48 -8.12
CA ASN A 75 -2.83 25.52 -6.71
C ASN A 75 -3.86 24.87 -5.76
N SER A 76 -5.11 24.72 -6.20
CA SER A 76 -6.14 24.00 -5.43
C SER A 76 -5.79 22.52 -5.29
N ILE A 77 -5.08 21.95 -6.28
CA ILE A 77 -4.64 20.55 -6.30
C ILE A 77 -3.39 20.40 -5.43
N THR A 78 -3.31 19.26 -4.75
CA THR A 78 -2.10 18.85 -4.01
C THR A 78 -1.36 17.80 -4.83
N TYR A 79 -0.25 18.19 -5.45
CA TYR A 79 0.54 17.29 -6.27
C TYR A 79 1.42 16.40 -5.38
N PHE A 80 1.30 15.09 -5.57
CA PHE A 80 2.14 14.08 -4.94
C PHE A 80 3.54 14.04 -5.57
N GLY A 81 4.60 14.01 -4.75
CA GLY A 81 5.98 13.99 -5.21
C GLY A 81 6.93 14.09 -4.02
N TYR A 82 8.23 14.27 -4.25
CA TYR A 82 9.19 14.28 -3.13
C TYR A 82 9.12 15.52 -2.22
N TYR A 83 8.60 16.64 -2.73
CA TYR A 83 8.53 17.89 -1.98
C TYR A 83 7.28 17.93 -1.10
N ASP A 84 7.37 18.61 0.04
CA ASP A 84 6.21 18.91 0.86
C ASP A 84 5.42 20.08 0.23
N PRO A 85 4.14 19.90 -0.13
CA PRO A 85 3.31 20.95 -0.70
C PRO A 85 3.21 22.22 0.16
N LYS A 86 3.41 22.11 1.46
CA LYS A 86 3.33 23.20 2.45
C LYS A 86 4.70 23.77 2.82
N VAL A 87 5.73 23.50 2.03
CA VAL A 87 7.08 24.03 2.27
C VAL A 87 7.57 24.77 1.03
N CYS A 88 8.29 25.86 1.27
CA CYS A 88 9.03 26.63 0.30
C CYS A 88 10.49 26.17 0.29
N TYR A 89 11.08 26.14 -0.91
CA TYR A 89 12.42 25.64 -1.13
C TYR A 89 13.30 26.72 -1.77
N THR A 90 14.58 26.66 -1.48
CA THR A 90 15.62 27.42 -2.20
C THR A 90 16.50 26.45 -2.97
N TYR A 91 16.95 26.87 -4.15
CA TYR A 91 17.90 26.07 -4.92
C TYR A 91 19.32 26.40 -4.46
N ASN A 92 20.02 25.40 -3.94
CA ASN A 92 21.37 25.52 -3.42
C ASN A 92 22.34 24.81 -4.37
N THR A 93 23.33 25.56 -4.86
CA THR A 93 24.38 25.08 -5.78
C THR A 93 25.74 24.88 -5.09
N THR A 94 25.81 25.10 -3.78
CA THR A 94 27.05 24.92 -3.01
C THR A 94 27.24 23.44 -2.67
N GLY A 95 28.31 22.86 -3.16
CA GLY A 95 28.70 21.46 -2.94
C GLY A 95 27.90 20.47 -3.80
N GLN A 96 26.58 20.42 -3.63
CA GLN A 96 25.68 19.62 -4.44
C GLN A 96 24.38 20.36 -4.69
N ASP A 97 24.06 20.51 -5.98
CA ASP A 97 22.83 21.05 -6.53
C ASP A 97 21.59 20.32 -5.99
N LYS A 98 20.77 21.04 -5.23
CA LYS A 98 19.52 20.52 -4.66
C LYS A 98 18.57 21.63 -4.21
N PHE A 99 17.30 21.28 -4.10
CA PHE A 99 16.32 22.09 -3.38
C PHE A 99 16.39 21.80 -1.89
N VAL A 100 16.50 22.86 -1.07
CA VAL A 100 16.57 22.78 0.39
C VAL A 100 15.36 23.51 0.98
N PRO A 101 14.63 22.91 1.95
CA PRO A 101 13.50 23.56 2.59
C PRO A 101 13.97 24.84 3.30
N SER A 102 13.25 25.95 3.10
CA SER A 102 13.59 27.26 3.66
C SER A 102 12.51 27.83 4.57
N ASP A 103 11.23 27.65 4.21
CA ASP A 103 10.13 28.26 4.92
C ASP A 103 8.85 27.43 4.84
N ASN A 104 7.96 27.55 5.83
CA ASN A 104 6.63 26.95 5.75
C ASN A 104 5.66 27.79 4.89
N SER A 105 4.66 27.14 4.31
CA SER A 105 3.56 27.71 3.53
C SER A 105 2.24 27.09 3.96
N THR A 106 1.22 27.92 4.19
CA THR A 106 -0.14 27.46 4.47
C THR A 106 -1.01 27.37 3.22
N THR A 107 -0.60 28.02 2.13
CA THR A 107 -1.38 28.18 0.90
C THR A 107 -0.83 27.37 -0.28
N LYS A 108 0.19 26.52 -0.05
CA LYS A 108 0.96 25.83 -1.10
C LYS A 108 1.69 26.77 -2.07
N GLN A 109 1.86 28.03 -1.69
CA GLN A 109 2.55 29.05 -2.46
C GLN A 109 3.59 29.78 -1.60
N CYS A 110 4.59 30.36 -2.24
CA CYS A 110 5.63 31.15 -1.59
C CYS A 110 5.41 32.65 -1.83
N LEU A 111 4.15 33.11 -1.69
CA LEU A 111 3.78 34.51 -1.91
C LEU A 111 4.60 35.44 -1.00
N GLY A 112 5.12 36.52 -1.57
CA GLY A 112 5.96 37.49 -0.85
C GLY A 112 7.38 36.99 -0.50
N LYS A 113 7.79 35.80 -0.94
CA LYS A 113 9.12 35.24 -0.69
C LYS A 113 9.94 35.20 -1.98
N THR A 114 10.86 36.15 -2.13
CA THR A 114 11.68 36.30 -3.34
C THR A 114 12.64 35.13 -3.54
N GLY A 115 12.63 34.49 -4.72
CA GLY A 115 13.57 33.41 -5.05
C GLY A 115 13.30 32.10 -4.32
N ARG A 116 12.04 31.87 -3.88
CA ARG A 116 11.60 30.64 -3.22
C ARG A 116 10.65 29.88 -4.15
N TRP A 117 10.76 28.56 -4.13
CA TRP A 117 9.96 27.64 -4.95
C TRP A 117 8.93 26.95 -4.07
N SER A 118 7.67 26.87 -4.51
CA SER A 118 6.65 26.08 -3.81
C SER A 118 6.94 24.60 -3.99
N GLY A 119 6.91 23.82 -2.90
CA GLY A 119 6.99 22.37 -2.98
C GLY A 119 5.86 21.75 -3.79
N ASN A 120 4.65 22.33 -3.73
CA ASN A 120 3.52 21.85 -4.54
C ASN A 120 3.78 22.06 -6.04
N PHE A 121 4.35 23.22 -6.39
CA PHE A 121 4.74 23.52 -7.76
C PHE A 121 5.90 22.63 -8.24
N LEU A 122 6.91 22.39 -7.39
CA LEU A 122 8.01 21.49 -7.70
C LEU A 122 7.52 20.04 -7.92
N ASN A 123 6.52 19.59 -7.16
CA ASN A 123 5.89 18.29 -7.40
C ASN A 123 5.16 18.25 -8.76
N TYR A 124 4.47 19.31 -9.15
CA TYR A 124 3.79 19.38 -10.44
C TYR A 124 4.79 19.27 -11.61
N ILE A 125 5.85 20.09 -11.63
CA ILE A 125 6.77 20.16 -12.76
C ILE A 125 7.83 19.06 -12.78
N GLY A 126 8.21 18.53 -11.61
CA GLY A 126 9.43 17.74 -11.44
C GLY A 126 9.19 16.27 -11.15
N THR A 127 7.95 15.84 -10.99
CA THR A 127 7.64 14.45 -10.62
C THR A 127 7.37 13.61 -11.85
N SER A 128 8.18 12.57 -12.05
CA SER A 128 7.88 11.50 -13.01
C SER A 128 6.99 10.42 -12.38
N ARG A 129 6.30 9.61 -13.20
CA ARG A 129 5.53 8.46 -12.69
C ARG A 129 6.42 7.45 -11.97
N MET A 130 7.67 7.29 -12.41
CA MET A 130 8.67 6.48 -11.72
C MET A 130 8.94 7.03 -10.31
N ASP A 131 9.06 8.34 -10.14
CA ASP A 131 9.29 8.94 -8.83
C ASP A 131 8.11 8.73 -7.87
N VAL A 132 6.89 8.77 -8.36
CA VAL A 132 5.70 8.39 -7.58
C VAL A 132 5.83 6.95 -7.10
N LEU A 133 6.15 6.00 -7.98
CA LEU A 133 6.32 4.59 -7.61
C LEU A 133 7.44 4.39 -6.58
N ARG A 134 8.59 5.04 -6.77
CA ARG A 134 9.71 4.96 -5.82
C ARG A 134 9.33 5.52 -4.45
N ARG A 135 8.61 6.64 -4.41
CA ARG A 135 8.12 7.23 -3.17
C ARG A 135 7.17 6.30 -2.44
N VAL A 136 6.23 5.68 -3.13
CA VAL A 136 5.25 4.76 -2.54
C VAL A 136 5.91 3.49 -2.03
N LEU A 137 6.81 2.89 -2.81
CA LEU A 137 7.39 1.58 -2.48
C LEU A 137 8.49 1.66 -1.41
N TYR A 138 9.33 2.70 -1.45
CA TYR A 138 10.51 2.79 -0.59
C TYR A 138 10.90 4.23 -0.20
N GLY A 139 10.01 5.21 -0.38
CA GLY A 139 10.25 6.59 0.03
C GLY A 139 11.13 7.41 -0.91
N GLY A 140 11.54 6.87 -2.06
CA GLY A 140 12.36 7.56 -3.07
C GLY A 140 13.80 7.07 -3.18
N LYS A 141 14.50 7.50 -4.24
CA LYS A 141 15.91 7.11 -4.46
C LYS A 141 16.85 8.03 -3.67
N ARG A 142 17.47 7.51 -2.61
CA ARG A 142 18.50 8.23 -1.84
C ARG A 142 19.83 8.19 -2.58
N THR A 143 20.42 9.35 -2.87
CA THR A 143 21.78 9.48 -3.43
C THR A 143 22.82 9.77 -2.37
N VAL A 144 22.39 10.40 -1.27
CA VAL A 144 23.19 10.56 -0.05
C VAL A 144 22.32 10.05 1.09
N ASP A 145 22.88 9.19 1.94
CA ASP A 145 22.21 8.68 3.14
C ASP A 145 23.24 8.58 4.27
N THR A 146 23.36 9.66 5.03
CA THR A 146 24.28 9.80 6.16
C THR A 146 23.54 10.37 7.35
N SER A 147 24.08 10.20 8.57
CA SER A 147 23.45 10.73 9.77
C SER A 147 23.25 12.25 9.66
N GLY A 148 21.98 12.68 9.66
CA GLY A 148 21.59 14.09 9.57
C GLY A 148 21.57 14.68 8.15
N ASN A 149 21.89 13.90 7.11
CA ASN A 149 21.82 14.36 5.72
C ASN A 149 21.40 13.23 4.78
N THR A 150 20.17 13.33 4.29
CA THR A 150 19.60 12.44 3.27
C THR A 150 19.16 13.28 2.08
N ILE A 151 19.65 12.94 0.89
CA ILE A 151 19.28 13.61 -0.36
C ILE A 151 18.55 12.61 -1.25
N ILE A 152 17.35 12.97 -1.69
CA ILE A 152 16.53 12.19 -2.61
C ILE A 152 16.73 12.75 -4.02
N SER A 153 16.82 11.85 -5.00
CA SER A 153 17.02 12.18 -6.41
C SER A 153 15.83 11.69 -7.25
N ALA A 154 15.39 12.55 -8.17
CA ALA A 154 14.42 12.21 -9.20
C ALA A 154 14.95 11.15 -10.16
N ALA A 155 14.04 10.52 -10.90
CA ALA A 155 14.42 9.65 -11.99
C ALA A 155 15.21 10.44 -13.05
N TYR A 156 16.26 9.82 -13.58
CA TYR A 156 16.91 10.35 -14.76
C TYR A 156 15.95 10.22 -15.94
N ILE A 157 15.62 11.34 -16.57
CA ILE A 157 14.80 11.40 -17.77
C ILE A 157 15.76 11.56 -18.96
N PRO A 158 15.87 10.55 -19.84
CA PRO A 158 16.70 10.66 -21.03
C PRO A 158 16.17 11.74 -21.98
N HIS A 159 17.07 12.39 -22.71
CA HIS A 159 16.69 13.38 -23.73
C HIS A 159 16.00 12.78 -24.95
N ASP A 160 16.12 11.46 -25.16
CA ASP A 160 15.46 10.72 -26.22
C ASP A 160 14.38 9.81 -25.63
N ALA A 161 13.21 9.82 -26.27
CA ALA A 161 12.01 9.09 -25.88
C ALA A 161 11.73 7.88 -26.79
N HIS A 162 12.66 7.52 -27.68
CA HIS A 162 12.57 6.41 -28.62
C HIS A 162 13.73 5.41 -28.48
#